data_AF-A0A1G2XFY4-F1
#
_entry.id   AF-A0A1G2XFY4-F1
#
_cell.length_a   1.000
_cell.length_b   1.000
_cell.length_c   1.000
_cell.angle_alpha   90.00
_cell.angle_beta   90.00
_cell.angle_gamma   90.00
#
_symmetry.space_group_name_H-M   'P 1'
#
loop_
_entity.id
_entity.type
_entity.pdbx_description
1 polymer ?
#
loop_
_entity_poly.entity_id
_entity_poly.type
_entity_poly.pdbx_seq_one_letter_code
_entity_poly.pdbx_strand_id
1 'polypeptide(L)'
;MEKGKLVITFIQPQELQIHTSAFADKPLKFTIKNKDYKYEGKDFYSISFGKIMELSCAFAGLYFFTGIDVEFFIELVKDTETIQRMPLRTVFCFSVPSKDFERMMWQV
;
A
#
# COMPACT_ATOMS: atom_id res chain seq x y z
N MET A 1 -22.62 7.83 -1.26
CA MET A 1 -21.22 7.55 -1.67
C MET A 1 -21.00 6.06 -1.56
N GLU A 2 -20.39 5.45 -2.57
CA GLU A 2 -20.19 3.99 -2.61
C GLU A 2 -19.36 3.51 -1.42
N LYS A 3 -19.73 2.36 -0.83
CA LYS A 3 -18.96 1.66 0.21
C LYS A 3 -17.76 0.91 -0.38
N GLY A 4 -17.03 1.58 -1.27
CA GLY A 4 -15.78 1.10 -1.82
C GLY A 4 -14.62 1.36 -0.87
N LYS A 5 -13.60 0.51 -0.89
CA LYS A 5 -12.32 0.70 -0.22
C LYS A 5 -11.20 0.12 -1.06
N LEU A 6 -9.97 0.54 -0.80
CA LEU A 6 -8.79 -0.09 -1.39
C LEU A 6 -8.12 -1.03 -0.39
N VAL A 7 -7.56 -2.10 -0.95
CA VAL A 7 -6.69 -3.02 -0.23
C VAL A 7 -5.41 -3.16 -1.04
N ILE A 8 -4.26 -2.85 -0.42
CA ILE A 8 -2.95 -3.09 -1.01
C ILE A 8 -2.40 -4.34 -0.36
N THR A 9 -2.11 -5.37 -1.15
CA THR A 9 -1.60 -6.65 -0.67
C THR A 9 -0.18 -6.83 -1.15
N PHE A 10 0.75 -6.86 -0.20
CA PHE A 10 2.13 -7.26 -0.40
C PHE A 10 2.26 -8.77 -0.21
N ILE A 11 2.94 -9.45 -1.13
CA ILE A 11 3.16 -10.90 -1.11
C ILE A 11 4.63 -11.27 -0.87
N GLN A 12 5.55 -10.34 -1.14
CA GLN A 12 6.99 -10.46 -0.87
C GLN A 12 7.47 -9.16 -0.21
N PRO A 13 8.37 -9.20 0.79
CA PRO A 13 9.00 -10.40 1.37
C PRO A 13 8.10 -11.16 2.37
N GLN A 14 6.96 -10.57 2.74
CA GLN A 14 6.01 -11.14 3.69
C GLN A 14 4.59 -10.72 3.32
N GLU A 15 3.60 -11.52 3.72
CA GLU A 15 2.20 -11.20 3.50
C GLU A 15 1.77 -10.05 4.42
N LEU A 16 1.45 -8.90 3.81
CA LEU A 16 1.04 -7.70 4.52
C LEU A 16 -0.08 -7.03 3.73
N GLN A 17 -1.10 -6.53 4.41
CA GLN A 17 -2.20 -5.83 3.77
C GLN A 17 -2.41 -4.44 4.37
N ILE A 18 -2.55 -3.44 3.52
CA ILE A 18 -3.01 -2.11 3.89
C ILE A 18 -4.47 -2.00 3.47
N HIS A 19 -5.36 -1.75 4.42
CA HIS A 19 -6.81 -1.55 4.19
C HIS A 19 -7.15 -0.09 4.39
N THR A 20 -7.87 0.52 3.45
CA THR A 20 -8.50 1.82 3.67
C THR A 20 -9.85 1.64 4.37
N SER A 21 -10.31 2.68 5.08
CA SER A 21 -11.72 2.87 5.40
C SER A 21 -12.55 3.00 4.11
N ALA A 22 -13.87 3.04 4.23
CA ALA A 22 -14.69 3.29 3.05
C ALA A 22 -14.39 4.68 2.50
N PHE A 23 -14.49 4.88 1.19
CA PHE A 23 -14.28 6.18 0.54
C PHE A 23 -15.26 7.26 1.01
N ALA A 24 -16.41 6.85 1.54
CA ALA A 24 -17.38 7.73 2.17
C ALA A 24 -16.93 8.23 3.55
N ASP A 25 -16.02 7.51 4.22
CA ASP A 25 -15.55 7.86 5.56
C ASP A 25 -14.52 8.99 5.46
N LYS A 26 -14.80 10.12 6.10
CA LYS A 26 -13.92 11.30 6.11
C LYS A 26 -13.57 11.66 7.58
N PRO A 27 -12.28 11.79 7.93
CA PRO A 27 -11.10 11.54 7.10
C PRO A 27 -10.95 10.04 6.78
N LEU A 28 -10.31 9.74 5.65
CA LEU A 28 -9.93 8.36 5.33
C LEU A 28 -8.95 7.84 6.38
N LYS A 29 -9.15 6.59 6.80
CA LYS A 29 -8.28 5.89 7.73
C LYS A 29 -7.66 4.69 7.04
N PHE A 30 -6.50 4.25 7.54
CA PHE A 30 -5.81 3.10 7.00
C PHE A 30 -5.39 2.18 8.14
N THR A 31 -5.42 0.88 7.88
CA THR A 31 -5.01 -0.15 8.85
C THR A 31 -4.08 -1.14 8.17
N ILE A 32 -3.05 -1.55 8.89
CA ILE A 32 -2.09 -2.53 8.41
C ILE A 32 -2.40 -3.86 9.11
N LYS A 33 -2.53 -4.92 8.32
CA LYS A 33 -2.80 -6.28 8.79
C LYS A 33 -1.71 -7.22 8.31
N ASN A 34 -1.20 -8.05 9.21
CA ASN A 34 -0.38 -9.23 8.93
C ASN A 34 -1.00 -10.43 9.67
N LYS A 35 -0.64 -11.67 9.31
CA LYS A 35 -1.07 -12.91 9.99
C LYS A 35 -0.82 -12.88 11.49
N ASP A 36 0.28 -12.28 11.92
CA ASP A 36 0.70 -12.29 13.32
C ASP A 36 0.29 -11.03 14.10
N TYR A 37 -0.08 -9.95 13.40
CA TYR A 37 -0.37 -8.65 14.02
C TYR A 37 -1.47 -7.90 13.27
N LYS A 38 -2.55 -7.56 13.98
CA LYS A 38 -3.49 -6.51 13.56
C LYS A 38 -3.04 -5.20 14.20
N TYR A 39 -2.28 -4.40 13.47
CA TYR A 39 -1.80 -3.12 13.98
C TYR A 39 -2.86 -2.03 13.71
N GLU A 40 -3.54 -1.59 14.77
CA GLU A 40 -4.55 -0.53 14.67
C GLU A 40 -3.88 0.84 14.70
N GLY A 41 -3.75 1.45 13.52
CA GLY A 41 -3.41 2.87 13.36
C GLY A 41 -1.92 3.16 13.27
N LYS A 42 -1.37 3.09 12.06
CA LYS A 42 -0.26 3.99 11.70
C LYS A 42 -0.84 5.18 10.97
N ASP A 43 -0.46 6.36 11.40
CA ASP A 43 -0.70 7.57 10.65
C ASP A 43 0.19 7.53 9.41
N PHE A 44 -0.43 7.51 8.24
CA PHE A 44 0.28 7.78 6.99
C PHE A 44 0.66 9.26 6.99
N TYR A 45 1.86 9.57 6.49
CA TYR A 45 2.40 10.92 6.51
C TYR A 45 1.50 11.92 5.76
N SER A 46 0.82 11.44 4.71
CA SER A 46 -0.17 12.20 3.97
C SER A 46 -1.23 11.27 3.38
N ILE A 47 -2.48 11.72 3.43
CA ILE A 47 -3.63 11.11 2.76
C ILE A 47 -4.42 12.23 2.09
N SER A 48 -4.52 12.20 0.77
CA SER A 48 -5.38 13.10 -0.01
C SER A 48 -6.37 12.28 -0.82
N PHE A 49 -7.65 12.70 -0.82
CA PHE A 49 -8.70 12.03 -1.59
C PHE A 49 -9.60 13.07 -2.25
N GLY A 50 -9.17 13.47 -3.46
CA GLY A 50 -9.91 14.28 -4.43
C GLY A 50 -10.28 13.44 -5.66
N LYS A 51 -9.70 13.75 -6.82
CA LYS A 51 -9.78 12.87 -8.01
C LYS A 51 -8.83 11.67 -7.93
N ILE A 52 -7.76 11.80 -7.17
CA ILE A 52 -6.69 10.80 -6.99
C ILE A 52 -6.59 10.51 -5.49
N MET A 53 -6.37 9.24 -5.14
CA MET A 53 -6.00 8.85 -3.79
C MET A 53 -4.48 8.78 -3.69
N GLU A 54 -3.92 9.49 -2.72
CA GLU A 54 -2.48 9.47 -2.44
C GLU A 54 -2.24 8.94 -1.02
N LEU A 55 -1.22 8.07 -0.89
CA LEU A 55 -0.85 7.40 0.34
C LEU A 55 0.67 7.36 0.46
N SER A 56 1.20 7.87 1.57
CA SER A 56 2.65 7.87 1.82
C SER A 56 3.00 7.25 3.18
N CYS A 57 3.87 6.25 3.19
CA CYS A 57 4.45 5.66 4.39
C CYS A 57 5.94 5.36 4.19
N ALA A 58 6.69 5.32 5.29
CA ALA A 58 8.08 4.89 5.28
C ALA A 58 8.16 3.37 5.08
N PHE A 59 9.15 2.90 4.31
CA PHE A 59 9.41 1.46 4.09
C PHE A 59 9.63 0.69 5.39
N ALA A 60 10.39 1.26 6.32
CA ALA A 60 10.57 0.69 7.66
C ALA A 60 9.24 0.54 8.41
N GLY A 61 8.24 1.36 8.07
CA GLY A 61 6.90 1.25 8.61
C GLY A 61 6.14 -0.01 8.18
N LEU A 62 6.56 -0.60 7.06
CA LEU A 62 6.08 -1.87 6.51
C LEU A 62 7.06 -3.03 6.74
N TYR A 63 8.11 -2.80 7.53
CA TYR A 63 9.21 -3.75 7.76
C TYR A 63 10.00 -4.11 6.50
N PHE A 64 10.06 -3.19 5.53
CA PHE A 64 10.90 -3.33 4.35
C PHE A 64 12.24 -2.63 4.56
N PHE A 65 13.31 -3.27 4.09
CA PHE A 65 14.70 -2.83 4.25
C PHE A 65 15.38 -2.77 2.88
N THR A 66 16.41 -1.93 2.77
CA THR A 66 17.19 -1.73 1.54
C THR A 66 17.58 -3.03 0.86
N GLY A 67 17.40 -3.09 -0.47
CA GLY A 67 17.78 -4.23 -1.29
C GLY A 67 16.77 -5.39 -1.30
N ILE A 68 15.70 -5.31 -0.49
CA ILE A 68 14.60 -6.27 -0.57
C ILE A 68 13.76 -5.99 -1.82
N ASP A 69 13.46 -7.05 -2.58
CA ASP A 69 12.44 -7.01 -3.62
C ASP A 69 11.05 -7.14 -3.01
N VAL A 70 10.18 -6.22 -3.38
CA VAL A 70 8.82 -6.11 -2.89
C VAL A 70 7.88 -6.37 -4.05
N GLU A 71 6.91 -7.24 -3.82
CA GLU A 71 5.85 -7.55 -4.78
C GLU A 71 4.50 -7.28 -4.16
N PHE A 72 3.64 -6.56 -4.89
CA PHE A 72 2.32 -6.21 -4.39
C PHE A 72 1.29 -6.00 -5.50
N PHE A 73 0.02 -6.01 -5.12
CA PHE A 73 -1.10 -5.64 -5.97
C PHE A 73 -2.13 -4.84 -5.17
N ILE A 74 -3.05 -4.20 -5.88
CA ILE A 74 -4.08 -3.34 -5.32
C ILE A 74 -5.44 -3.89 -5.73
N GLU A 75 -6.38 -3.94 -4.79
CA GLU A 75 -7.75 -4.35 -5.02
C GLU A 75 -8.71 -3.23 -4.62
N LEU A 76 -9.70 -3.00 -5.47
CA LEU A 76 -10.89 -2.22 -5.16
C LEU A 76 -11.96 -3.20 -4.66
N VAL A 77 -12.38 -3.01 -3.41
CA VAL A 77 -13.35 -3.87 -2.74
C VAL A 77 -14.62 -3.08 -2.49
N LYS A 78 -15.78 -3.62 -2.89
CA LYS A 78 -17.11 -3.07 -2.65
C LYS A 78 -17.98 -4.14 -2.01
N ASP A 79 -18.61 -3.82 -0.87
CA ASP A 79 -19.50 -4.73 -0.17
C ASP A 79 -18.92 -6.14 0.05
N THR A 80 -17.61 -6.21 0.34
CA THR A 80 -16.76 -7.42 0.52
C THR A 80 -16.25 -8.13 -0.73
N GLU A 81 -16.72 -7.74 -1.92
CA GLU A 81 -16.27 -8.33 -3.18
C GLU A 81 -15.15 -7.48 -3.81
N THR A 82 -14.09 -8.15 -4.29
CA THR A 82 -13.10 -7.51 -5.15
C THR A 82 -13.73 -7.26 -6.52
N ILE A 83 -13.97 -5.99 -6.85
CA ILE A 83 -14.56 -5.60 -8.14
C ILE A 83 -13.49 -5.25 -9.18
N GLN A 84 -12.28 -4.92 -8.74
CA GLN A 84 -11.14 -4.68 -9.61
C GLN A 84 -9.84 -5.00 -8.89
N ARG A 85 -8.86 -5.51 -9.63
CA ARG A 85 -7.49 -5.74 -9.17
C ARG A 85 -6.50 -5.10 -10.15
N MET A 86 -5.41 -4.56 -9.63
CA MET A 86 -4.30 -4.02 -10.42
C MET A 86 -2.94 -4.48 -9.85
N PRO A 87 -2.08 -5.10 -10.66
CA PRO A 87 -2.33 -5.61 -12.01
C PRO A 87 -3.31 -6.79 -12.02
N LEU A 88 -3.97 -7.03 -13.15
CA LEU A 88 -5.05 -8.03 -13.24
C LEU A 88 -4.56 -9.47 -13.02
N ARG A 89 -3.34 -9.79 -13.49
CA ARG A 89 -2.78 -11.16 -13.49
C ARG A 89 -1.31 -11.24 -13.04
N THR A 90 -0.78 -10.13 -12.55
CA THR A 90 0.63 -10.01 -12.12
C THR A 90 0.69 -9.16 -10.85
N VAL A 91 1.89 -8.72 -10.49
CA VAL A 91 2.17 -7.83 -9.37
C VAL A 91 2.99 -6.64 -9.86
N PHE A 92 2.87 -5.52 -9.16
CA PHE A 92 3.89 -4.49 -9.18
C PHE A 92 5.10 -4.99 -8.42
N CYS A 93 6.29 -4.64 -8.89
CA CYS A 93 7.54 -4.96 -8.22
C CYS A 93 8.43 -3.72 -8.09
N PHE A 94 9.16 -3.63 -6.99
CA PHE A 94 10.26 -2.69 -6.81
C PHE A 94 11.28 -3.25 -5.82
N SER A 95 12.53 -2.84 -5.94
CA SER A 95 13.55 -3.08 -4.92
C SER A 95 13.64 -1.87 -3.99
N VAL A 96 13.66 -2.09 -2.67
CA VAL A 96 13.75 -1.00 -1.69
C VAL A 96 15.06 -0.24 -1.92
N PRO A 97 14.99 1.07 -2.23
CA PRO A 97 16.18 1.83 -2.61
C PRO A 97 17.15 1.98 -1.43
N SER A 98 18.43 2.06 -1.75
CA SER A 98 19.45 2.50 -0.79
C SER A 98 19.46 4.02 -0.67
N LYS A 99 20.18 4.54 0.33
CA LYS A 99 20.43 5.98 0.46
C LYS A 99 21.14 6.60 -0.77
N ASP A 100 21.82 5.77 -1.56
CA ASP A 100 22.58 6.19 -2.72
C ASP A 100 21.74 6.15 -4.01
N PHE A 101 20.44 5.80 -3.92
CA PHE A 101 19.54 5.61 -5.06
C PHE A 101 19.49 6.83 -5.98
N GLU A 102 19.29 8.04 -5.44
CA GLU A 102 19.27 9.26 -6.24
C GLU A 102 20.57 9.40 -7.03
N ARG A 103 21.73 9.24 -6.37
CA ARG A 103 23.03 9.29 -7.05
C ARG A 103 23.13 8.25 -8.18
N MET A 104 22.62 7.05 -7.99
CA MET A 104 22.62 6.01 -9.02
C MET A 104 21.71 6.36 -10.20
N MET A 105 20.52 6.91 -9.93
CA MET A 105 19.53 7.27 -10.96
C MET A 105 19.94 8.47 -11.82
N TRP A 106 20.72 9.40 -11.26
CA TRP A 106 21.16 10.62 -11.95
C TRP A 106 22.55 10.48 -12.62
N GLN A 107 23.16 9.30 -12.56
CA GLN A 107 24.46 9.01 -13.23
C GLN A 107 24.32 8.47 -14.67
N VAL A 108 23.11 8.54 -15.25
CA VAL A 108 22.87 8.29 -16.68
C VAL A 108 23.29 9.46 -17.56
#